data_AF-A0A5R2MYY0-F1
#
_entry.id   AF-A0A5R2MYY0-F1
#
_cell.length_a   1.000
_cell.length_b   1.000
_cell.length_c   1.000
_cell.angle_alpha   90.00
_cell.angle_beta   90.00
_cell.angle_gamma   90.00
#
_symmetry.space_group_name_H-M   'P 1'
#
loop_
_entity.id
_entity.type
_entity.pdbx_description
1 polymer ?
#
loop_
_entity_poly.entity_id
_entity_poly.type
_entity_poly.pdbx_seq_one_letter_code
_entity_poly.pdbx_strand_id
1 'polypeptide(L)'
;PLRKWLAGQMGKLGIACDEANIFITSGSQQALDYLGKLFLSPGDTALVTWPTYLGALQAFNAYEPRYDRLRPEGGNMTPAAYRAAAAANGGRGKFAYLVPDFANPTGNTLDPKQREAVRDLGG
;
A
#
# COMPACT_ATOMS: atom_id res chain seq x y z
N PRO A 1 -25.91 10.01 -2.28
CA PRO A 1 -26.36 8.86 -3.10
C PRO A 1 -25.24 7.83 -3.42
N LEU A 2 -24.14 8.25 -4.06
CA LEU A 2 -23.06 7.32 -4.45
C LEU A 2 -22.31 6.71 -3.24
N ARG A 3 -21.96 7.51 -2.23
CA ARG A 3 -21.26 7.03 -1.02
C ARG A 3 -22.10 5.98 -0.27
N LYS A 4 -23.40 6.25 -0.07
CA LYS A 4 -24.37 5.28 0.46
C LYS A 4 -24.36 3.95 -0.29
N TRP A 5 -24.41 4.02 -1.62
CA TRP A 5 -24.40 2.82 -2.45
C TRP A 5 -23.09 2.04 -2.30
N LEU A 6 -21.94 2.73 -2.30
CA LEU A 6 -20.62 2.13 -2.11
C LEU A 6 -20.50 1.47 -0.73
N ALA A 7 -20.93 2.12 0.35
CA ALA A 7 -20.96 1.52 1.69
C ALA A 7 -21.78 0.22 1.71
N GLY A 8 -22.92 0.19 1.01
CA GLY A 8 -23.70 -1.03 0.82
C GLY A 8 -22.97 -2.14 0.04
N GLN A 9 -22.12 -1.81 -0.94
CA GLN A 9 -21.30 -2.81 -1.64
C GLN A 9 -20.17 -3.34 -0.74
N MET A 10 -19.51 -2.46 0.03
CA MET A 10 -18.48 -2.87 0.99
C MET A 10 -19.03 -3.84 2.04
N GLY A 11 -20.26 -3.62 2.52
CA GLY A 11 -20.94 -4.54 3.43
C GLY A 11 -21.13 -5.95 2.86
N LYS A 12 -21.41 -6.09 1.55
CA LYS A 12 -21.49 -7.41 0.89
C LYS A 12 -20.14 -8.14 0.83
N LEU A 13 -19.05 -7.39 0.89
CA LEU A 13 -17.67 -7.92 0.98
C LEU A 13 -17.24 -8.15 2.44
N GLY A 14 -18.14 -7.97 3.42
CA GLY A 14 -17.85 -8.14 4.84
C GLY A 14 -17.09 -6.98 5.48
N ILE A 15 -17.00 -5.82 4.81
CA ILE A 15 -16.31 -4.63 5.33
C ILE A 15 -17.33 -3.72 6.01
N ALA A 16 -17.17 -3.56 7.32
CA ALA A 16 -18.00 -2.65 8.13
C ALA A 16 -17.59 -1.19 7.86
N CYS A 17 -18.41 -0.46 7.10
CA CYS A 17 -18.21 0.96 6.87
C CYS A 17 -19.53 1.71 6.59
N ASP A 18 -19.52 3.02 6.79
CA ASP A 18 -20.62 3.93 6.47
C ASP A 18 -20.23 4.99 5.43
N GLU A 19 -21.14 5.92 5.13
CA GLU A 19 -20.90 7.00 4.15
C GLU A 19 -19.73 7.92 4.53
N ALA A 20 -19.42 8.07 5.82
CA ALA A 20 -18.33 8.92 6.30
C ALA A 20 -16.97 8.26 6.10
N ASN A 21 -16.91 6.92 5.99
CA ASN A 21 -15.69 6.20 5.64
C ASN A 21 -15.38 6.20 4.13
N ILE A 22 -16.32 6.61 3.27
CA ILE A 22 -16.14 6.59 1.82
C ILE A 22 -15.67 7.96 1.32
N PHE A 23 -14.44 8.00 0.80
CA PHE A 23 -13.88 9.16 0.13
C PHE A 23 -13.80 8.95 -1.38
N ILE A 24 -14.50 9.79 -2.15
CA ILE A 24 -14.55 9.68 -3.61
C ILE A 24 -13.34 10.39 -4.20
N THR A 25 -12.62 9.69 -5.10
CA THR A 25 -11.52 10.25 -5.88
C THR A 25 -11.85 10.25 -7.37
N SER A 26 -11.10 11.01 -8.16
CA SER A 26 -11.14 11.03 -9.62
C SER A 26 -10.47 9.81 -10.27
N GLY A 27 -10.10 8.79 -9.48
CA GLY A 27 -9.40 7.59 -9.92
C GLY A 27 -8.33 7.13 -8.92
N SER A 28 -7.72 5.98 -9.21
CA SER A 28 -6.68 5.39 -8.36
C SER A 28 -5.48 6.30 -8.19
N GLN A 29 -5.11 7.08 -9.22
CA GLN A 29 -3.91 7.88 -9.14
C GLN A 29 -4.03 9.08 -8.18
N GLN A 30 -5.20 9.70 -8.09
CA GLN A 30 -5.45 10.71 -7.07
C GLN A 30 -5.46 10.09 -5.66
N ALA A 31 -5.97 8.87 -5.51
CA ALA A 31 -5.93 8.17 -4.23
C ALA A 31 -4.48 7.90 -3.79
N LEU A 32 -3.62 7.45 -4.71
CA LEU A 32 -2.19 7.22 -4.45
C LEU A 32 -1.46 8.52 -4.10
N ASP A 33 -1.73 9.61 -4.82
CA ASP A 33 -1.18 10.93 -4.49
C ASP A 33 -1.55 11.36 -3.06
N TYR A 34 -2.83 11.24 -2.69
CA TYR A 34 -3.28 11.56 -1.33
C TYR A 34 -2.64 10.66 -0.26
N LEU A 35 -2.47 9.37 -0.52
CA LEU A 35 -1.76 8.48 0.41
C LEU A 35 -0.30 8.90 0.57
N GLY A 36 0.38 9.25 -0.52
CA GLY A 36 1.74 9.81 -0.48
C GLY A 36 1.78 11.07 0.39
N LYS A 37 0.89 12.02 0.12
CA LYS A 37 0.81 13.31 0.83
C LYS A 37 0.55 13.18 2.33
N LEU A 38 -0.32 12.25 2.71
CA LEU A 38 -0.74 12.08 4.10
C LEU A 38 0.29 11.33 4.94
N PHE A 39 0.99 10.36 4.34
CA PHE A 39 1.82 9.43 5.11
C PHE A 39 3.33 9.61 4.93
N LEU A 40 3.79 10.13 3.79
CA LEU A 40 5.21 10.26 3.48
C LEU A 40 5.74 11.66 3.82
N SER A 41 6.93 11.69 4.38
CA SER A 41 7.81 12.86 4.47
C SER A 41 9.16 12.51 3.84
N PRO A 42 9.98 13.50 3.46
CA PRO A 42 11.28 13.24 2.85
C PRO A 42 12.12 12.26 3.66
N GLY A 43 12.58 11.20 3.01
CA GLY A 43 13.39 10.13 3.62
C GLY A 43 12.60 8.98 4.27
N ASP A 44 11.29 9.09 4.44
CA ASP A 44 10.45 7.97 4.91
C ASP A 44 10.47 6.79 3.94
N THR A 45 10.25 5.58 4.44
CA THR A 45 10.29 4.35 3.65
C THR A 45 8.89 3.81 3.36
N ALA A 46 8.59 3.60 2.07
CA ALA A 46 7.46 2.79 1.61
C ALA A 46 7.96 1.44 1.10
N LEU A 47 7.34 0.34 1.54
CA LEU A 47 7.60 -0.98 0.98
C LEU A 47 6.83 -1.15 -0.32
N VAL A 48 7.46 -1.67 -1.36
CA VAL A 48 6.80 -1.94 -2.64
C VAL A 48 7.18 -3.32 -3.17
N THR A 49 6.29 -3.97 -3.90
CA THR A 49 6.68 -5.15 -4.70
C THR A 49 7.78 -4.77 -5.69
N TRP A 50 8.58 -5.74 -6.13
CA TRP A 50 9.66 -5.47 -7.07
C TRP A 50 9.68 -6.51 -8.19
N PRO A 51 9.30 -6.17 -9.43
CA PRO A 51 8.86 -4.84 -9.91
C PRO A 51 7.46 -4.42 -9.38
N THR A 52 7.10 -3.14 -9.57
CA THR A 52 5.78 -2.59 -9.19
C THR A 52 5.22 -1.65 -10.25
N TYR A 53 3.98 -1.23 -10.05
CA TYR A 53 3.28 -0.27 -10.90
C TYR A 53 3.96 1.11 -10.86
N LEU A 54 4.48 1.55 -12.02
CA LEU A 54 5.19 2.82 -12.15
C LEU A 54 4.36 4.04 -11.70
N GLY A 55 3.04 4.02 -11.91
CA GLY A 55 2.17 5.13 -11.50
C GLY A 55 2.15 5.36 -9.98
N ALA A 56 2.27 4.29 -9.18
CA ALA A 56 2.39 4.43 -7.73
C ALA A 56 3.70 5.11 -7.33
N LEU A 57 4.83 4.72 -7.94
CA LEU A 57 6.10 5.39 -7.71
C LEU A 57 6.05 6.87 -8.12
N GLN A 58 5.41 7.18 -9.25
CA GLN A 58 5.22 8.56 -9.70
C GLN A 58 4.39 9.39 -8.69
N ALA A 59 3.33 8.82 -8.11
CA ALA A 59 2.55 9.49 -7.07
C ALA A 59 3.37 9.76 -5.80
N PHE A 60 4.18 8.78 -5.38
CA PHE A 60 4.91 8.86 -4.12
C PHE A 60 6.19 9.68 -4.22
N ASN A 61 6.88 9.70 -5.38
CA ASN A 61 8.16 10.38 -5.57
C ASN A 61 8.10 11.89 -5.28
N ALA A 62 6.95 12.53 -5.46
CA ALA A 62 6.75 13.95 -5.13
C ALA A 62 6.94 14.26 -3.63
N TYR A 63 6.89 13.23 -2.77
CA TYR A 63 7.06 13.33 -1.32
C TYR A 63 8.42 12.78 -0.84
N GLU A 64 9.34 12.54 -1.79
CA GLU A 64 10.74 12.16 -1.56
C GLU A 64 10.96 10.93 -0.64
N PRO A 65 10.20 9.84 -0.79
CA PRO A 65 10.42 8.65 0.02
C PRO A 65 11.66 7.88 -0.44
N ARG A 66 12.08 6.96 0.41
CA ARG A 66 12.88 5.79 0.06
C ARG A 66 11.96 4.60 -0.19
N TYR A 67 12.43 3.65 -0.99
CA TYR A 67 11.71 2.39 -1.22
C TYR A 67 12.52 1.21 -0.70
N ASP A 68 11.83 0.26 -0.08
CA ASP A 68 12.37 -1.04 0.26
C ASP A 68 11.44 -2.16 -0.26
N ARG A 69 11.93 -3.38 -0.36
CA ARG A 69 11.27 -4.48 -1.05
C ARG A 69 10.27 -5.18 -0.15
N LEU A 70 9.03 -5.26 -0.63
CA LEU A 70 8.03 -6.22 -0.22
C LEU A 70 8.11 -7.45 -1.14
N ARG A 71 8.20 -8.63 -0.54
CA ARG A 71 8.32 -9.93 -1.23
C ARG A 71 7.18 -10.85 -0.81
N PRO A 72 6.02 -10.83 -1.49
CA PRO A 72 4.90 -11.70 -1.14
C PRO A 72 5.24 -13.20 -1.13
N GLU A 73 6.24 -13.60 -1.93
CA GLU A 73 6.78 -14.96 -1.99
C GLU A 73 7.59 -15.39 -0.75
N GLY A 74 7.92 -14.45 0.14
CA GLY A 74 8.68 -14.68 1.36
C GLY A 74 10.07 -14.04 1.37
N GLY A 75 10.77 -14.20 2.49
CA GLY A 75 12.09 -13.59 2.70
C GLY A 75 12.05 -12.09 3.04
N ASN A 76 10.87 -11.59 3.46
CA ASN A 76 10.76 -10.26 4.07
C ASN A 76 11.48 -10.23 5.42
N MET A 77 11.99 -9.06 5.78
CA MET A 77 12.45 -8.81 7.14
C MET A 77 11.27 -8.79 8.12
N THR A 78 11.55 -8.89 9.42
CA THR A 78 10.52 -8.64 10.43
C THR A 78 10.07 -7.18 10.38
N PRO A 79 8.83 -6.85 10.80
CA PRO A 79 8.38 -5.46 10.86
C PRO A 79 9.31 -4.56 11.68
N ALA A 80 9.90 -5.07 12.77
CA ALA A 80 10.87 -4.35 13.58
C ALA A 80 12.17 -4.05 12.82
N ALA A 81 12.67 -5.00 12.02
CA ALA A 81 13.86 -4.81 11.20
C ALA A 81 13.64 -3.80 10.07
N TYR A 82 12.48 -3.80 9.40
CA TYR A 82 12.13 -2.73 8.44
C TYR A 82 12.10 -1.35 9.12
N ARG A 83 11.50 -1.25 10.32
CA ARG A 83 11.47 0.00 11.08
C ARG A 83 12.87 0.48 11.46
N ALA A 84 13.75 -0.43 11.90
CA ALA A 84 15.14 -0.12 12.22
C ALA A 84 15.93 0.32 10.98
N ALA A 85 15.76 -0.35 9.84
CA ALA A 85 16.40 0.00 8.58
C ALA A 85 15.97 1.39 8.07
N ALA A 86 14.68 1.73 8.19
CA ALA A 86 14.20 3.07 7.87
C ALA A 86 14.80 4.13 8.80
N ALA A 87 14.84 3.85 10.11
CA ALA A 87 15.41 4.76 11.11
C ALA A 87 16.91 5.00 10.89
N ALA A 88 17.67 3.96 10.54
CA ALA A 88 19.09 4.08 10.19
C ALA A 88 19.34 4.96 8.96
N ASN A 89 18.35 5.09 8.08
CA ASN A 89 18.38 5.98 6.90
C ASN A 89 17.81 7.38 7.19
N GLY A 90 17.48 7.69 8.44
CA GLY A 90 16.93 8.99 8.87
C GLY A 90 15.43 9.17 8.67
N GLY A 91 14.69 8.11 8.33
CA GLY A 91 13.24 8.15 8.11
C GLY A 91 12.46 7.12 8.93
N ARG A 92 11.18 6.91 8.60
CA ARG A 92 10.32 5.90 9.22
C ARG A 92 9.67 5.01 8.16
N GLY A 93 9.46 3.73 8.48
CA GLY A 93 8.60 2.87 7.65
C GLY A 93 7.14 3.31 7.77
N LYS A 94 6.45 3.55 6.64
CA LYS A 94 5.09 4.11 6.62
C LYS A 94 4.02 3.15 6.17
N PHE A 95 4.18 2.55 5.00
CA PHE A 95 3.21 1.62 4.46
C PHE A 95 3.87 0.65 3.49
N ALA A 96 3.11 -0.39 3.12
CA ALA A 96 3.43 -1.28 2.02
C ALA A 96 2.41 -1.09 0.88
N TYR A 97 2.88 -1.09 -0.36
CA TYR A 97 2.06 -1.01 -1.57
C TYR A 97 2.28 -2.25 -2.43
N LEU A 98 1.17 -2.88 -2.83
CA LEU A 98 1.13 -4.01 -3.73
C LEU A 98 -0.18 -4.03 -4.51
N VAL A 99 -0.16 -4.74 -5.64
CA VAL A 99 -1.36 -5.12 -6.38
C VAL A 99 -1.53 -6.63 -6.22
N PRO A 100 -2.53 -7.11 -5.47
CA PRO A 100 -2.63 -8.54 -5.14
C PRO A 100 -3.17 -9.40 -6.29
N ASP A 101 -3.83 -8.78 -7.26
CA ASP A 101 -4.51 -9.44 -8.38
C ASP A 101 -4.00 -8.84 -9.70
N PHE A 102 -3.46 -9.67 -10.59
CA PHE A 102 -2.95 -9.26 -11.91
C PHE A 102 -1.94 -8.09 -11.85
N ALA A 103 -0.94 -8.22 -10.98
CA ALA A 103 -0.02 -7.15 -10.64
C ALA A 103 0.72 -6.57 -11.85
N ASN A 104 0.56 -5.28 -12.12
CA ASN A 104 1.35 -4.58 -13.13
C ASN A 104 2.80 -4.38 -12.64
N PRO A 105 3.85 -4.79 -13.39
CA PRO A 105 3.83 -5.28 -14.79
C PRO A 105 3.80 -6.81 -14.96
N THR A 106 3.94 -7.56 -13.87
CA THR A 106 4.19 -9.02 -13.90
C THR A 106 3.00 -9.87 -14.35
N GLY A 107 1.76 -9.40 -14.19
CA GLY A 107 0.54 -10.18 -14.35
C GLY A 107 0.24 -11.16 -13.20
N ASN A 108 1.09 -11.23 -12.16
CA ASN A 108 0.94 -12.21 -11.08
C ASN A 108 -0.28 -11.92 -10.20
N THR A 109 -0.92 -12.98 -9.74
CA THR A 109 -1.96 -12.93 -8.70
C THR A 109 -1.47 -13.68 -7.47
N LEU A 110 -1.58 -13.07 -6.31
CA LEU A 110 -1.15 -13.66 -5.06
C LEU A 110 -2.09 -14.79 -4.63
N ASP A 111 -1.49 -15.93 -4.27
CA ASP A 111 -2.20 -17.02 -3.61
C ASP A 111 -2.58 -16.64 -2.17
N PRO A 112 -3.47 -17.40 -1.50
CA PRO A 112 -3.89 -17.11 -0.14
C PRO A 112 -2.72 -17.01 0.86
N LYS A 113 -1.74 -17.91 0.78
CA LYS A 113 -0.59 -17.95 1.69
C LYS A 113 0.28 -16.69 1.54
N GLN A 114 0.48 -16.22 0.31
CA GLN A 114 1.21 -14.98 0.03
C GLN A 114 0.45 -13.76 0.57
N ARG A 115 -0.89 -13.73 0.45
CA ARG A 115 -1.72 -12.66 1.03
C ARG A 115 -1.64 -12.63 2.55
N GLU A 116 -1.67 -13.80 3.19
CA GLU A 116 -1.49 -13.94 4.64
C GLU A 116 -0.12 -13.45 5.09
N ALA A 117 0.95 -13.89 4.41
CA ALA A 117 2.32 -13.49 4.73
C ALA A 117 2.54 -11.98 4.64
N VAL A 118 1.93 -11.29 3.66
CA VAL A 118 1.99 -9.82 3.56
C VAL A 118 1.18 -9.16 4.68
N ARG A 119 -0.01 -9.69 5.00
CA ARG A 119 -0.87 -9.15 6.06
C ARG A 119 -0.18 -9.19 7.42
N ASP A 120 0.55 -10.25 7.71
CA ASP A 120 1.25 -10.43 9.00
C ASP A 120 2.39 -9.41 9.20
N LEU A 121 2.81 -8.69 8.15
CA LEU A 121 3.75 -7.57 8.28
C LEU A 121 3.11 -6.26 8.77
N GLY A 122 1.79 -6.13 8.63
CA GLY A 122 1.04 -4.92 8.97
C GLY A 122 0.58 -4.84 10.44
N GLY A 123 0.81 -5.90 11.22
CA GLY A 123 0.49 -5.97 12.65
C GLY A 123 1.48 -5.26 13.57
#